data_AF-A0A9E3QHG8-F1
#
_entry.id   AF-A0A9E3QHG8-F1
#
_cell.length_a   1.000
_cell.length_b   1.000
_cell.length_c   1.000
_cell.angle_alpha   90.00
_cell.angle_beta   90.00
_cell.angle_gamma   90.00
#
_symmetry.space_group_name_H-M   'P 1'
#
loop_
_entity.id
_entity.type
_entity.pdbx_description
1 polymer ?
#
loop_
_entity_poly.entity_id
_entity_poly.type
_entity_poly.pdbx_seq_one_letter_code
_entity_poly.pdbx_strand_id
1 'polypeptide(L)'
;MSSALSRLTEMVRQVETKSRAQKLGAETQKAAERFRAAEERASQAERRFREERPARERELEQVGVDEVQLKELIRKIAQLMATGALAPEESKAFEKEIEATRAELETRRKAAQAELDAIVHEAEEARRELRSAREQYQQLRRELDELRPELARDFSDIDQLIAEAERNSPVAQLHALAQEIADGERHFGMLDPREQAAQLKIWIGRYRLLQDRFNAERPPEATEEDLTLLHQTFPRLVGISKVYWPGYIEAFSRNFTTDWERYIEEAQEELRLAAELARRNRDLEGRRQQQQDLFQEQRRQAREAGRLALEELRRLVVRPDFPADGLDQFHALLGDAIRGLGTSDPELIGVVRPYRDLLNGKEFRALRRHLDLAYQAEARAEGEQALRDEFRDLIAQTHGMRVLMIGGAAREESRRALEQFFEFGELEWESHEGTRPALLKSLEERIRNRGMDLVLVLKEFVGHIVPGRLRPLCEQYGIPCLMVEKGYGTRQVAETLRAGLIKPARDDGTTGQKREI
;
A
#
# COMPACT_ATOMS: atom_id res chain seq x y z
N MET A 1 60.84 41.33 -39.05
CA MET A 1 61.85 40.26 -38.89
C MET A 1 62.20 40.19 -37.41
N SER A 2 61.91 39.09 -36.70
CA SER A 2 62.37 38.93 -35.32
C SER A 2 63.90 38.93 -35.31
N SER A 3 64.50 39.77 -34.46
CA SER A 3 65.94 39.84 -34.33
C SER A 3 66.49 38.46 -33.90
N ALA A 4 67.73 38.14 -34.27
CA ALA A 4 68.37 36.89 -33.84
C ALA A 4 68.34 36.72 -32.30
N LEU A 5 68.40 37.83 -31.56
CA LEU A 5 68.25 37.87 -30.11
C LEU A 5 66.86 37.40 -29.65
N SER A 6 65.78 37.87 -30.28
CA SER A 6 64.41 37.43 -29.94
C SER A 6 64.22 35.91 -30.17
N ARG A 7 64.84 35.35 -31.22
CA ARG A 7 64.84 33.90 -31.46
C ARG A 7 65.63 33.13 -30.40
N LEU A 8 66.80 33.63 -29.99
CA LEU A 8 67.59 33.01 -28.93
C LEU A 8 66.87 33.06 -27.57
N THR A 9 66.26 34.20 -27.21
CA THR A 9 65.47 34.32 -25.98
C THR A 9 64.30 33.33 -25.96
N GLU A 10 63.59 33.19 -27.09
CA GLU A 10 62.49 32.22 -27.21
C GLU A 10 63.00 30.78 -27.09
N MET A 11 64.13 30.44 -27.72
CA MET A 11 64.74 29.10 -27.60
C MET A 11 65.16 28.80 -26.15
N VAL A 12 65.76 29.76 -25.44
CA VAL A 12 66.12 29.58 -24.02
C VAL A 12 64.88 29.37 -23.17
N ARG A 13 63.83 30.17 -23.36
CA ARG A 13 62.55 30.01 -22.66
C ARG A 13 61.92 28.63 -22.92
N GLN A 14 62.00 28.13 -24.16
CA GLN A 14 61.50 26.80 -24.52
C GLN A 14 62.30 25.68 -23.86
N VAL A 15 63.63 25.81 -23.80
CA VAL A 15 64.51 24.84 -23.12
C VAL A 15 64.27 24.86 -21.61
N GLU A 16 64.15 26.02 -20.99
CA GLU A 16 63.83 26.17 -19.56
C GLU A 16 62.47 25.58 -19.22
N THR A 17 61.44 25.88 -20.04
CA THR A 17 60.09 25.32 -19.87
C THR A 17 60.12 23.79 -20.01
N LYS A 18 60.85 23.27 -20.99
CA LYS A 18 61.00 21.82 -21.19
C LYS A 18 61.74 21.15 -20.02
N SER A 19 62.82 21.76 -19.54
CA SER A 19 63.60 21.25 -18.40
C SER A 19 62.77 21.26 -17.10
N ARG A 20 62.04 22.36 -16.85
CA ARG A 20 61.10 22.45 -15.71
C ARG A 20 60.01 21.40 -15.81
N ALA A 21 59.40 21.22 -16.98
CA ALA A 21 58.35 20.21 -17.17
C ALA A 21 58.88 18.78 -16.99
N GLN A 22 60.11 18.48 -17.42
CA GLN A 22 60.75 17.18 -17.17
C GLN A 22 60.99 16.95 -15.67
N LYS A 23 61.49 17.96 -14.95
CA LYS A 23 61.68 17.89 -13.50
C LYS A 23 60.34 17.68 -12.78
N LEU A 24 59.32 18.44 -13.16
CA LEU A 24 57.98 18.34 -12.59
C LEU A 24 57.33 16.98 -12.88
N GLY A 25 57.54 16.42 -14.08
CA GLY A 25 57.11 15.06 -14.41
C GLY A 25 57.72 14.00 -13.49
N ALA A 26 59.03 14.10 -13.20
CA ALA A 26 59.70 13.20 -12.26
C ALA A 26 59.21 13.38 -10.81
N GLU A 27 58.95 14.62 -10.39
CA GLU A 27 58.37 14.92 -9.06
C GLU A 27 56.93 14.39 -8.95
N THR A 28 56.12 14.53 -10.00
CA THR A 28 54.75 14.01 -10.08
C THR A 28 54.74 12.49 -10.04
N GLN A 29 55.66 11.82 -10.75
CA GLN A 29 55.83 10.36 -10.69
C GLN A 29 56.18 9.88 -9.28
N LYS A 30 57.10 10.56 -8.60
CA LYS A 30 57.45 10.24 -7.21
C LYS A 30 56.27 10.47 -6.25
N ALA A 31 55.48 11.53 -6.46
CA ALA A 31 54.27 11.78 -5.69
C ALA A 31 53.19 10.72 -5.95
N ALA A 32 53.06 10.24 -7.19
CA ALA A 32 52.17 9.14 -7.55
C ALA A 32 52.54 7.84 -6.85
N GLU A 33 53.83 7.50 -6.81
CA GLU A 33 54.33 6.31 -6.09
C GLU A 33 54.06 6.41 -4.58
N ARG A 34 54.26 7.59 -3.99
CA ARG A 34 53.91 7.84 -2.58
C ARG A 34 52.42 7.71 -2.33
N PHE A 35 51.59 8.23 -3.24
CA PHE A 35 50.15 8.11 -3.15
C PHE A 35 49.69 6.64 -3.23
N ARG A 36 50.22 5.84 -4.16
CA ARG A 36 49.95 4.39 -4.22
C ARG A 36 50.33 3.68 -2.92
N ALA A 37 51.51 3.94 -2.40
CA ALA A 37 51.96 3.33 -1.15
C ALA A 37 51.09 3.74 0.06
N ALA A 38 50.68 5.01 0.10
CA ALA A 38 49.79 5.51 1.14
C ALA A 38 48.37 4.94 1.01
N GLU A 39 47.87 4.74 -0.21
CA GLU A 39 46.57 4.10 -0.46
C GLU A 39 46.60 2.63 -0.06
N GLU A 40 47.63 1.88 -0.46
CA GLU A 40 47.77 0.48 -0.06
C GLU A 40 47.83 0.35 1.46
N ARG A 41 48.60 1.21 2.14
CA ARG A 41 48.69 1.25 3.61
C ARG A 41 47.34 1.60 4.25
N ALA A 42 46.64 2.61 3.73
CA ALA A 42 45.32 2.99 4.22
C ALA A 42 44.31 1.86 4.04
N SER A 43 44.31 1.19 2.88
CA SER A 43 43.46 0.03 2.58
C SER A 43 43.76 -1.16 3.48
N GLN A 44 45.03 -1.44 3.79
CA GLN A 44 45.43 -2.48 4.74
C GLN A 44 45.00 -2.14 6.18
N ALA A 45 45.25 -0.91 6.64
CA ALA A 45 44.86 -0.47 7.97
C ALA A 45 43.34 -0.46 8.14
N GLU A 46 42.59 -0.04 7.11
CA GLU A 46 41.14 -0.08 7.08
C GLU A 46 40.61 -1.52 7.16
N ARG A 47 41.22 -2.43 6.40
CA ARG A 47 40.87 -3.85 6.45
C ARG A 47 41.09 -4.43 7.83
N ARG A 48 42.25 -4.14 8.43
CA ARG A 48 42.58 -4.55 9.81
C ARG A 48 41.60 -3.98 10.81
N PHE A 49 41.24 -2.70 10.66
CA PHE A 49 40.23 -2.04 11.48
C PHE A 49 38.87 -2.74 11.39
N ARG A 50 38.45 -3.19 10.21
CA ARG A 50 37.18 -3.91 10.05
C ARG A 50 37.22 -5.35 10.56
N GLU A 51 38.31 -6.07 10.32
CA GLU A 51 38.41 -7.49 10.63
C GLU A 51 38.80 -7.75 12.10
N GLU A 52 39.78 -7.01 12.65
CA GLU A 52 40.35 -7.28 13.97
C GLU A 52 39.66 -6.51 15.11
N ARG A 53 39.20 -5.27 14.87
CA ARG A 53 38.56 -4.46 15.93
C ARG A 53 37.35 -5.16 16.56
N PRO A 54 36.39 -5.74 15.81
CA PRO A 54 35.25 -6.40 16.45
C PRO A 54 35.66 -7.61 17.27
N ALA A 55 36.72 -8.32 16.88
CA ALA A 55 37.24 -9.44 17.65
C ALA A 55 37.80 -8.98 19.00
N ARG A 56 38.52 -7.85 19.03
CA ARG A 56 39.08 -7.28 20.27
C ARG A 56 38.02 -6.62 21.15
N GLU A 57 37.00 -6.01 20.57
CA GLU A 57 35.83 -5.52 21.32
C GLU A 57 35.11 -6.69 22.02
N ARG A 58 34.86 -7.81 21.31
CA ARG A 58 34.28 -9.02 21.92
C ARG A 58 35.16 -9.60 23.02
N GLU A 59 36.48 -9.54 22.87
CA GLU A 59 37.40 -9.98 23.91
C GLU A 59 37.29 -9.10 25.17
N LEU A 60 37.19 -7.78 25.02
CA LEU A 60 36.94 -6.87 26.15
C LEU A 60 35.58 -7.11 26.81
N GLU A 61 34.53 -7.34 26.03
CA GLU A 61 33.21 -7.70 26.55
C GLU A 61 33.27 -9.01 27.34
N GLN A 62 33.94 -10.02 26.81
CA GLN A 62 34.12 -11.31 27.47
C GLN A 62 34.89 -11.15 28.79
N VAL A 63 35.96 -10.34 28.83
CA VAL A 63 36.67 -10.02 30.08
C VAL A 63 35.72 -9.34 31.09
N GLY A 64 34.81 -8.47 30.62
CA GLY A 64 33.77 -7.89 31.46
C GLY A 64 32.80 -8.93 32.06
N VAL A 65 32.39 -9.92 31.26
CA VAL A 65 31.56 -11.05 31.71
C VAL A 65 32.31 -11.89 32.75
N ASP A 66 33.57 -12.23 32.47
CA ASP A 66 34.41 -13.03 33.36
C ASP A 66 34.65 -12.32 34.70
N GLU A 67 34.80 -10.99 34.71
CA GLU A 67 34.89 -10.22 35.94
C GLU A 67 33.63 -10.25 36.79
N VAL A 68 32.44 -10.23 36.17
CA VAL A 68 31.16 -10.36 36.89
C VAL A 68 31.06 -11.75 37.49
N GLN A 69 31.39 -12.79 36.72
CA GLN A 69 31.41 -14.17 37.22
C GLN A 69 32.40 -14.34 38.38
N LEU A 70 33.61 -13.77 38.27
CA LEU A 70 34.59 -13.79 39.33
C LEU A 70 34.08 -13.09 40.60
N LYS A 71 33.39 -11.95 40.48
CA LYS A 71 32.76 -11.26 41.63
C LYS A 71 31.71 -12.14 42.32
N GLU A 72 30.91 -12.89 41.55
CA GLU A 72 29.94 -13.83 42.11
C GLU A 72 30.61 -15.01 42.83
N LEU A 73 31.68 -15.56 42.25
CA LEU A 73 32.47 -16.64 42.88
C LEU A 73 33.11 -16.17 44.17
N ILE A 74 33.71 -14.97 44.19
CA ILE A 74 34.29 -14.36 45.40
C ILE A 74 33.21 -14.24 46.49
N ARG A 75 32.00 -13.79 46.13
CA ARG A 75 30.89 -13.68 47.10
C ARG A 75 30.47 -15.05 47.66
N LYS A 76 30.41 -16.09 46.82
CA LYS A 76 30.11 -17.47 47.25
C LYS A 76 31.20 -18.04 48.17
N ILE A 77 32.47 -17.85 47.82
CA ILE A 77 33.61 -18.27 48.65
C ILE A 77 33.57 -17.56 50.00
N ALA A 78 33.33 -16.25 50.02
CA ALA A 78 33.16 -15.48 51.25
C ALA A 78 32.02 -16.01 52.14
N GLN A 79 30.89 -16.42 51.54
CA GLN A 79 29.80 -17.04 52.27
C GLN A 79 30.20 -18.39 52.88
N LEU A 80 30.90 -19.25 52.12
CA LEU A 80 31.37 -20.55 52.61
C LEU A 80 32.38 -20.41 53.75
N MET A 81 33.29 -19.43 53.64
CA MET A 81 34.22 -19.06 54.71
C MET A 81 33.48 -18.61 55.97
N ALA A 82 32.45 -17.76 55.82
CA ALA A 82 31.65 -17.28 56.96
C ALA A 82 30.87 -18.41 57.67
N THR A 83 30.43 -19.43 56.93
CA THR A 83 29.76 -20.60 57.50
C THR A 83 30.71 -21.63 58.13
N GLY A 84 32.03 -21.43 58.04
CA GLY A 84 33.03 -22.40 58.50
C GLY A 84 33.07 -23.69 57.66
N ALA A 85 32.53 -23.64 56.44
CA ALA A 85 32.46 -24.79 55.53
C ALA A 85 33.78 -25.07 54.82
N LEU A 86 34.74 -24.15 54.87
CA LEU A 86 36.07 -24.24 54.26
C LEU A 86 37.16 -24.31 55.33
N ALA A 87 38.14 -25.19 55.13
CA ALA A 87 39.31 -25.22 55.98
C ALA A 87 40.19 -23.97 55.75
N PRO A 88 40.99 -23.53 56.76
CA PRO A 88 41.86 -22.36 56.62
C PRO A 88 42.89 -22.46 55.48
N GLU A 89 43.33 -23.68 55.16
CA GLU A 89 44.27 -23.92 54.04
C GLU A 89 43.58 -23.75 52.68
N GLU A 90 42.34 -24.22 52.54
CA GLU A 90 41.53 -24.06 51.33
C GLU A 90 41.17 -22.59 51.10
N SER A 91 40.84 -21.86 52.16
CA SER A 91 40.59 -20.41 52.11
C SER A 91 41.79 -19.64 51.54
N LYS A 92 43.01 -19.90 52.03
CA LYS A 92 44.24 -19.29 51.49
C LYS A 92 44.50 -19.67 50.03
N ALA A 93 44.19 -20.91 49.65
CA ALA A 93 44.32 -21.35 48.26
C ALA A 93 43.35 -20.60 47.34
N PHE A 94 42.09 -20.43 47.75
CA PHE A 94 41.11 -19.64 47.00
C PHE A 94 41.49 -18.16 46.89
N GLU A 95 41.99 -17.53 47.97
CA GLU A 95 42.48 -16.15 47.91
C GLU A 95 43.59 -15.98 46.88
N LYS A 96 44.58 -16.89 46.89
CA LYS A 96 45.68 -16.89 45.91
C LYS A 96 45.17 -17.07 44.48
N GLU A 97 44.20 -17.96 44.27
CA GLU A 97 43.62 -18.19 42.95
C GLU A 97 42.81 -16.97 42.46
N ILE A 98 42.03 -16.33 43.35
CA ILE A 98 41.29 -15.10 43.05
C ILE A 98 42.24 -13.99 42.62
N GLU A 99 43.36 -13.79 43.33
CA GLU A 99 44.37 -12.80 42.97
C GLU A 99 45.01 -13.11 41.62
N ALA A 100 45.34 -14.38 41.36
CA ALA A 100 45.87 -14.83 40.08
C ALA A 100 44.89 -14.58 38.92
N THR A 101 43.61 -14.95 39.09
CA THR A 101 42.57 -14.71 38.07
C THR A 101 42.35 -13.21 37.84
N ARG A 102 42.35 -12.37 38.90
CA ARG A 102 42.24 -10.91 38.74
C ARG A 102 43.40 -10.34 37.93
N ALA A 103 44.63 -10.76 38.23
CA ALA A 103 45.82 -10.31 37.51
C ALA A 103 45.79 -10.76 36.04
N GLU A 104 45.30 -11.97 35.76
CA GLU A 104 45.12 -12.47 34.39
C GLU A 104 44.07 -11.65 33.63
N LEU A 105 42.88 -11.42 34.21
CA LEU A 105 41.82 -10.61 33.58
C LEU A 105 42.27 -9.17 33.33
N GLU A 106 43.01 -8.56 34.27
CA GLU A 106 43.57 -7.23 34.09
C GLU A 106 44.60 -7.19 32.94
N THR A 107 45.45 -8.23 32.85
CA THR A 107 46.43 -8.35 31.77
C THR A 107 45.75 -8.51 30.41
N ARG A 108 44.73 -9.37 30.32
CA ARG A 108 43.93 -9.56 29.09
C ARG A 108 43.20 -8.27 28.70
N ARG A 109 42.57 -7.57 29.64
CA ARG A 109 41.94 -6.26 29.37
C ARG A 109 42.94 -5.27 28.82
N LYS A 110 44.10 -5.10 29.46
CA LYS A 110 45.12 -4.15 29.02
C LYS A 110 45.67 -4.49 27.64
N ALA A 111 45.88 -5.77 27.35
CA ALA A 111 46.34 -6.23 26.04
C ALA A 111 45.28 -5.94 24.95
N ALA A 112 44.03 -6.36 25.16
CA ALA A 112 42.95 -6.13 24.20
C ALA A 112 42.69 -4.63 23.97
N GLN A 113 42.72 -3.81 25.03
CA GLN A 113 42.59 -2.36 24.90
C GLN A 113 43.76 -1.73 24.14
N ALA A 114 45.00 -2.10 24.45
CA ALA A 114 46.18 -1.57 23.75
C ALA A 114 46.19 -1.94 22.27
N GLU A 115 45.72 -3.15 21.91
CA GLU A 115 45.58 -3.55 20.53
C GLU A 115 44.47 -2.77 19.80
N LEU A 116 43.33 -2.52 20.45
CA LEU A 116 42.28 -1.66 19.90
C LEU A 116 42.80 -0.24 19.63
N ASP A 117 43.47 0.35 20.62
CA ASP A 117 44.04 1.70 20.49
C ASP A 117 45.07 1.73 19.35
N ALA A 118 45.89 0.68 19.19
CA ALA A 118 46.85 0.56 18.11
C ALA A 118 46.19 0.45 16.72
N ILE A 119 45.13 -0.36 16.59
CA ILE A 119 44.37 -0.51 15.34
C ILE A 119 43.72 0.82 14.93
N VAL A 120 43.10 1.52 15.89
CA VAL A 120 42.49 2.83 15.65
C VAL A 120 43.56 3.85 15.22
N HIS A 121 44.69 3.90 15.95
CA HIS A 121 45.77 4.81 15.66
C HIS A 121 46.41 4.56 14.29
N GLU A 122 46.67 3.30 13.93
CA GLU A 122 47.22 2.91 12.63
C GLU A 122 46.29 3.34 11.48
N ALA A 123 44.99 3.13 11.62
CA ALA A 123 44.00 3.56 10.63
C ALA A 123 43.95 5.09 10.48
N GLU A 124 44.01 5.84 11.60
CA GLU A 124 44.07 7.29 11.56
C GLU A 124 45.34 7.82 10.89
N GLU A 125 46.50 7.26 11.22
CA GLU A 125 47.80 7.64 10.64
C GLU A 125 47.83 7.36 9.14
N ALA A 126 47.43 6.16 8.71
CA ALA A 126 47.42 5.80 7.30
C ALA A 126 46.48 6.70 6.48
N ARG A 127 45.32 7.09 7.04
CA ARG A 127 44.43 8.07 6.40
C ARG A 127 45.02 9.47 6.35
N ARG A 128 45.75 9.92 7.38
CA ARG A 128 46.47 11.22 7.37
C ARG A 128 47.55 11.23 6.29
N GLU A 129 48.33 10.15 6.19
CA GLU A 129 49.34 9.97 5.14
C GLU A 129 48.73 9.98 3.74
N LEU A 130 47.63 9.24 3.53
CA LEU A 130 46.91 9.21 2.26
C LEU A 130 46.43 10.60 1.83
N ARG A 131 45.85 11.38 2.76
CA ARG A 131 45.43 12.76 2.49
C ARG A 131 46.61 13.64 2.07
N SER A 132 47.70 13.61 2.84
CA SER A 132 48.89 14.41 2.53
C SER A 132 49.50 14.02 1.17
N ALA A 133 49.56 12.72 0.86
CA ALA A 133 50.07 12.24 -0.42
C ALA A 133 49.15 12.65 -1.59
N ARG A 134 47.83 12.60 -1.40
CA ARG A 134 46.84 13.05 -2.39
C ARG A 134 46.98 14.54 -2.69
N GLU A 135 47.03 15.38 -1.67
CA GLU A 135 47.19 16.84 -1.83
C GLU A 135 48.49 17.18 -2.56
N GLN A 136 49.60 16.54 -2.17
CA GLN A 136 50.89 16.73 -2.82
C GLN A 136 50.83 16.32 -4.31
N TYR A 137 50.22 15.18 -4.61
CA TYR A 137 50.06 14.72 -5.98
C TYR A 137 49.19 15.68 -6.80
N GLN A 138 48.00 16.05 -6.30
CA GLN A 138 47.07 16.93 -7.01
C GLN A 138 47.68 18.32 -7.29
N GLN A 139 48.47 18.86 -6.35
CA GLN A 139 49.19 20.12 -6.56
C GLN A 139 50.18 20.00 -7.73
N LEU A 140 51.04 18.99 -7.72
CA LEU A 140 52.03 18.77 -8.79
C LEU A 140 51.36 18.44 -10.13
N ARG A 141 50.25 17.70 -10.09
CA ARG A 141 49.45 17.31 -11.25
C ARG A 141 48.88 18.54 -11.97
N ARG A 142 48.32 19.50 -11.24
CA ARG A 142 47.80 20.77 -11.80
C ARG A 142 48.91 21.58 -12.47
N GLU A 143 50.06 21.72 -11.79
CA GLU A 143 51.22 22.41 -12.38
C GLU A 143 51.73 21.72 -13.65
N LEU A 144 51.66 20.38 -13.70
CA LEU A 144 52.09 19.60 -14.86
C LEU A 144 51.13 19.75 -16.04
N ASP A 145 49.82 19.72 -15.79
CA ASP A 145 48.80 19.92 -16.81
C ASP A 145 48.89 21.31 -17.45
N GLU A 146 49.22 22.34 -16.66
CA GLU A 146 49.44 23.70 -17.15
C GLU A 146 50.67 23.82 -18.08
N LEU A 147 51.75 23.11 -17.76
CA LEU A 147 53.02 23.19 -18.52
C LEU A 147 53.09 22.23 -19.72
N ARG A 148 52.52 21.03 -19.60
CA ARG A 148 52.58 19.95 -20.60
C ARG A 148 51.35 19.03 -20.53
N PRO A 149 50.24 19.38 -21.19
CA PRO A 149 49.03 18.54 -21.22
C PRO A 149 49.25 17.19 -21.94
N GLU A 150 50.30 17.06 -22.76
CA GLU A 150 50.63 15.79 -23.43
C GLU A 150 51.07 14.69 -22.45
N LEU A 151 51.74 15.06 -21.35
CA LEU A 151 52.19 14.13 -20.32
C LEU A 151 51.06 13.71 -19.37
N ALA A 152 49.90 14.37 -19.46
CA ALA A 152 48.73 14.09 -18.61
C ALA A 152 48.25 12.64 -18.72
N ARG A 153 48.37 12.05 -19.92
CA ARG A 153 47.89 10.68 -20.19
C ARG A 153 48.65 9.62 -19.40
N ASP A 154 49.92 9.87 -19.10
CA ASP A 154 50.79 8.94 -18.38
C ASP A 154 50.35 8.75 -16.91
N PHE A 155 49.51 9.65 -16.40
CA PHE A 155 49.03 9.65 -15.01
C PHE A 155 47.56 9.22 -14.86
N SER A 156 46.90 8.82 -15.95
CA SER A 156 45.47 8.49 -15.95
C SER A 156 45.07 7.39 -14.97
N ASP A 157 45.91 6.37 -14.77
CA ASP A 157 45.66 5.30 -13.79
C ASP A 157 45.66 5.83 -12.34
N ILE A 158 46.52 6.80 -12.04
CA ILE A 158 46.57 7.43 -10.70
C ILE A 158 45.37 8.36 -10.51
N ASP A 159 45.01 9.12 -11.54
CA ASP A 159 43.83 9.98 -11.54
C ASP A 159 42.55 9.15 -11.29
N GLN A 160 42.47 7.93 -11.86
CA GLN A 160 41.41 6.96 -11.57
C GLN A 160 41.43 6.50 -10.11
N LEU A 161 42.60 6.15 -9.57
CA LEU A 161 42.75 5.70 -8.18
C LEU A 161 42.39 6.81 -7.17
N ILE A 162 42.70 8.07 -7.47
CA ILE A 162 42.23 9.23 -6.70
C ILE A 162 40.73 9.37 -6.79
N ALA A 163 40.15 9.29 -7.99
CA ALA A 163 38.70 9.37 -8.14
C ALA A 163 37.99 8.24 -7.38
N GLU A 164 38.57 7.05 -7.31
CA GLU A 164 38.08 5.94 -6.49
C GLU A 164 38.17 6.24 -4.99
N ALA A 165 39.32 6.72 -4.52
CA ALA A 165 39.50 7.11 -3.13
C ALA A 165 38.55 8.25 -2.71
N GLU A 166 38.34 9.25 -3.58
CA GLU A 166 37.40 10.34 -3.37
C GLU A 166 35.96 9.85 -3.32
N ARG A 167 35.55 8.96 -4.23
CA ARG A 167 34.23 8.30 -4.20
C ARG A 167 34.00 7.52 -2.90
N ASN A 168 35.07 6.99 -2.31
CA ASN A 168 35.01 6.25 -1.05
C ASN A 168 35.10 7.13 0.21
N SER A 169 35.34 8.44 0.06
CA SER A 169 35.38 9.35 1.19
C SER A 169 33.98 9.47 1.85
N PRO A 170 33.90 9.64 3.20
CA PRO A 170 32.62 9.80 3.88
C PRO A 170 31.78 10.97 3.35
N VAL A 171 32.44 12.07 2.97
CA VAL A 171 31.78 13.25 2.40
C VAL A 171 31.16 12.92 1.04
N ALA A 172 31.93 12.32 0.12
CA ALA A 172 31.38 11.93 -1.19
C ALA A 172 30.27 10.88 -1.06
N GLN A 173 30.41 9.92 -0.13
CA GLN A 173 29.37 8.93 0.15
C GLN A 173 28.08 9.57 0.68
N LEU A 174 28.19 10.62 1.50
CA LEU A 174 27.03 11.39 1.98
C LEU A 174 26.33 12.12 0.83
N HIS A 175 27.09 12.83 -0.02
CA HIS A 175 26.53 13.50 -1.20
C HIS A 175 25.87 12.52 -2.15
N ALA A 176 26.54 11.38 -2.42
CA ALA A 176 26.01 10.32 -3.26
C ALA A 176 24.71 9.73 -2.68
N LEU A 177 24.67 9.48 -1.36
CA LEU A 177 23.47 9.00 -0.68
C LEU A 177 22.33 10.04 -0.74
N ALA A 178 22.61 11.31 -0.48
CA ALA A 178 21.62 12.38 -0.53
C ALA A 178 21.01 12.54 -1.93
N GLN A 179 21.85 12.45 -2.97
CA GLN A 179 21.43 12.47 -4.36
C GLN A 179 20.60 11.22 -4.72
N GLU A 180 21.05 10.03 -4.32
CA GLU A 180 20.33 8.77 -4.54
C GLU A 180 18.94 8.80 -3.90
N ILE A 181 18.84 9.30 -2.66
CA ILE A 181 17.54 9.51 -1.99
C ILE A 181 16.68 10.48 -2.80
N ALA A 182 17.27 11.55 -3.33
CA ALA A 182 16.54 12.54 -4.12
C ALA A 182 15.97 11.99 -5.44
N ASP A 183 16.76 11.18 -6.12
CA ASP A 183 16.36 10.57 -7.39
C ASP A 183 15.38 9.40 -7.16
N GLY A 184 15.64 8.61 -6.11
CA GLY A 184 14.80 7.48 -5.70
C GLY A 184 13.42 7.89 -5.21
N GLU A 185 13.32 9.01 -4.48
CA GLU A 185 12.05 9.52 -3.93
C GLU A 185 10.94 9.68 -4.99
N ARG A 186 11.29 10.05 -6.23
CA ARG A 186 10.33 10.23 -7.34
C ARG A 186 9.65 8.93 -7.78
N HIS A 187 10.33 7.81 -7.62
CA HIS A 187 9.86 6.48 -8.06
C HIS A 187 9.51 5.58 -6.88
N PHE A 188 9.82 6.02 -5.66
CA PHE A 188 9.67 5.23 -4.44
C PHE A 188 8.24 4.74 -4.22
N GLY A 189 7.25 5.59 -4.47
CA GLY A 189 5.83 5.24 -4.35
C GLY A 189 5.33 4.20 -5.36
N MET A 190 6.10 3.90 -6.41
CA MET A 190 5.77 2.86 -7.41
C MET A 190 6.34 1.49 -7.06
N LEU A 191 7.21 1.41 -6.05
CA LEU A 191 7.78 0.15 -5.57
C LEU A 191 6.75 -0.65 -4.77
N ASP A 192 6.87 -1.98 -4.75
CA ASP A 192 6.09 -2.82 -3.84
C ASP A 192 6.40 -2.46 -2.37
N PRO A 193 5.44 -2.55 -1.42
CA PRO A 193 5.69 -2.21 -0.02
C PRO A 193 6.91 -2.91 0.61
N ARG A 194 7.25 -4.13 0.17
CA ARG A 194 8.45 -4.84 0.64
C ARG A 194 9.73 -4.24 0.06
N GLU A 195 9.71 -3.85 -1.21
CA GLU A 195 10.82 -3.15 -1.85
C GLU A 195 11.03 -1.78 -1.18
N GLN A 196 9.95 -1.04 -0.90
CA GLN A 196 9.99 0.23 -0.17
C GLN A 196 10.66 0.06 1.20
N ALA A 197 10.22 -0.93 1.99
CA ALA A 197 10.79 -1.20 3.31
C ALA A 197 12.29 -1.51 3.23
N ALA A 198 12.70 -2.42 2.35
CA ALA A 198 14.10 -2.81 2.18
C ALA A 198 14.96 -1.64 1.69
N GLN A 199 14.50 -0.86 0.70
CA GLN A 199 15.21 0.32 0.22
C GLN A 199 15.39 1.37 1.31
N LEU A 200 14.38 1.61 2.15
CA LEU A 200 14.51 2.53 3.28
C LEU A 200 15.50 2.01 4.32
N LYS A 201 15.51 0.70 4.62
CA LYS A 201 16.52 0.09 5.50
C LYS A 201 17.94 0.32 4.95
N ILE A 202 18.16 0.14 3.65
CA ILE A 202 19.46 0.42 3.01
C ILE A 202 19.86 1.88 3.21
N TRP A 203 18.97 2.82 2.89
CA TRP A 203 19.28 4.24 3.02
C TRP A 203 19.54 4.68 4.45
N ILE A 204 18.70 4.28 5.41
CA ILE A 204 18.90 4.65 6.80
C ILE A 204 20.13 3.97 7.40
N GLY A 205 20.41 2.71 7.03
CA GLY A 205 21.63 2.00 7.45
C GLY A 205 22.88 2.72 6.95
N ARG A 206 22.93 3.09 5.67
CA ARG A 206 24.04 3.87 5.10
C ARG A 206 24.18 5.24 5.75
N TYR A 207 23.08 5.93 6.00
CA TYR A 207 23.08 7.19 6.72
C TYR A 207 23.68 7.04 8.12
N ARG A 208 23.30 6.00 8.87
CA ARG A 208 23.80 5.76 10.23
C ARG A 208 25.27 5.40 10.25
N LEU A 209 25.72 4.56 9.32
CA LEU A 209 27.14 4.27 9.13
C LEU A 209 27.95 5.55 8.88
N LEU A 210 27.45 6.44 8.02
CA LEU A 210 28.08 7.74 7.76
C LEU A 210 28.03 8.65 8.99
N GLN A 211 26.90 8.73 9.68
CA GLN A 211 26.75 9.50 10.91
C GLN A 211 27.77 9.07 11.98
N ASP A 212 27.96 7.78 12.17
CA ASP A 212 28.92 7.24 13.13
C ASP A 212 30.36 7.60 12.74
N ARG A 213 30.71 7.52 11.45
CA ARG A 213 32.00 7.97 10.93
C ARG A 213 32.22 9.48 11.13
N PHE A 214 31.21 10.30 10.88
CA PHE A 214 31.28 11.75 11.08
C PHE A 214 31.44 12.11 12.58
N ASN A 215 30.78 11.38 13.47
CA ASN A 215 30.86 11.62 14.91
C ASN A 215 32.18 11.16 15.52
N ALA A 216 32.71 10.01 15.06
CA ALA A 216 33.95 9.45 15.58
C ALA A 216 35.17 10.26 15.12
N GLU A 217 35.20 10.66 13.85
CA GLU A 217 36.46 11.12 13.23
C GLU A 217 36.42 12.56 12.75
N ARG A 218 35.23 13.20 12.73
CA ARG A 218 34.95 14.50 12.11
C ARG A 218 35.86 14.79 10.92
N PRO A 219 35.50 14.32 9.71
CA PRO A 219 36.37 14.39 8.54
C PRO A 219 36.96 15.79 8.39
N PRO A 220 38.28 15.97 8.26
CA PRO A 220 38.89 17.29 8.19
C PRO A 220 38.44 18.07 6.95
N GLU A 221 37.98 17.35 5.92
CA GLU A 221 37.43 17.89 4.67
C GLU A 221 35.94 18.26 4.79
N ALA A 222 35.26 17.88 5.88
CA ALA A 222 33.85 18.17 6.05
C ALA A 222 33.64 19.67 6.29
N THR A 223 32.99 20.32 5.34
CA THR A 223 32.54 21.69 5.42
C THR A 223 31.31 21.82 6.33
N GLU A 224 30.94 23.05 6.71
CA GLU A 224 29.66 23.29 7.41
C GLU A 224 28.45 22.90 6.54
N GLU A 225 28.59 22.99 5.21
CA GLU A 225 27.58 22.55 4.25
C GLU A 225 27.38 21.03 4.32
N ASP A 226 28.46 20.25 4.46
CA ASP A 226 28.38 18.78 4.59
C ASP A 226 27.69 18.34 5.88
N LEU A 227 28.00 19.02 6.99
CA LEU A 227 27.31 18.78 8.26
C LEU A 227 25.83 19.15 8.16
N THR A 228 25.52 20.25 7.47
CA THR A 228 24.15 20.66 7.19
C THR A 228 23.43 19.61 6.34
N LEU A 229 24.08 19.07 5.31
CA LEU A 229 23.54 18.01 4.47
C LEU A 229 23.27 16.72 5.25
N LEU A 230 24.19 16.32 6.13
CA LEU A 230 24.00 15.19 7.04
C LEU A 230 22.74 15.40 7.90
N HIS A 231 22.60 16.58 8.51
CA HIS A 231 21.44 16.94 9.33
C HIS A 231 20.12 17.02 8.55
N GLN A 232 20.15 17.38 7.26
CA GLN A 232 18.96 17.45 6.40
C GLN A 232 18.54 16.07 5.86
N THR A 233 19.49 15.16 5.67
CA THR A 233 19.23 13.83 5.07
C THR A 233 18.34 12.97 5.97
N PHE A 234 18.55 12.97 7.28
CA PHE A 234 17.75 12.16 8.21
C PHE A 234 16.26 12.58 8.27
N PRO A 235 15.90 13.86 8.47
CA PRO A 235 14.51 14.31 8.39
C PRO A 235 13.85 13.96 7.06
N ARG A 236 14.59 14.01 5.94
CA ARG A 236 14.07 13.60 4.63
C ARG A 236 13.70 12.12 4.60
N LEU A 237 14.58 11.23 5.08
CA LEU A 237 14.29 9.79 5.20
C LEU A 237 13.08 9.52 6.10
N VAL A 238 12.95 10.26 7.22
CA VAL A 238 11.76 10.18 8.09
C VAL A 238 10.50 10.65 7.34
N GLY A 239 10.60 11.69 6.51
CA GLY A 239 9.52 12.17 5.66
C GLY A 239 9.04 11.10 4.68
N ILE A 240 9.97 10.49 3.94
CA ILE A 240 9.68 9.40 2.99
C ILE A 240 9.00 8.22 3.73
N SER A 241 9.55 7.81 4.88
CA SER A 241 8.97 6.73 5.70
C SER A 241 7.54 7.02 6.15
N LYS A 242 7.24 8.27 6.55
CA LYS A 242 5.88 8.67 6.96
C LYS A 242 4.88 8.67 5.81
N VAL A 243 5.30 9.06 4.60
CA VAL A 243 4.41 9.18 3.44
C VAL A 243 4.06 7.80 2.87
N TYR A 244 5.06 6.93 2.72
CA TYR A 244 4.90 5.64 2.04
C TYR A 244 4.68 4.46 3.01
N TRP A 245 4.73 4.72 4.32
CA TRP A 245 4.47 3.82 5.46
C TRP A 245 4.91 2.36 5.28
N PRO A 246 6.19 2.03 5.56
CA PRO A 246 6.67 0.67 5.65
C PRO A 246 6.84 0.26 7.12
N GLY A 247 5.74 0.23 7.90
CA GLY A 247 5.79 -0.22 9.29
C GLY A 247 6.83 0.50 10.16
N TYR A 248 7.27 -0.14 11.24
CA TYR A 248 8.35 0.35 12.10
C TYR A 248 9.70 -0.16 11.56
N ILE A 249 10.66 0.75 11.35
CA ILE A 249 12.05 0.43 11.02
C ILE A 249 12.93 0.86 12.19
N GLU A 250 13.60 -0.11 12.83
CA GLU A 250 14.36 0.07 14.08
C GLU A 250 15.47 1.13 13.94
N ALA A 251 16.09 1.22 12.77
CA ALA A 251 17.21 2.11 12.48
C ALA A 251 16.87 3.61 12.55
N PHE A 252 15.59 3.98 12.54
CA PHE A 252 15.17 5.36 12.84
C PHE A 252 15.25 5.71 14.33
N SER A 253 15.26 4.71 15.22
CA SER A 253 15.46 4.92 16.65
C SER A 253 16.88 5.43 16.91
N ARG A 254 17.02 6.43 17.79
CA ARG A 254 18.33 6.95 18.21
C ARG A 254 19.13 5.96 19.05
N ASN A 255 18.45 5.02 19.69
CA ASN A 255 19.06 4.06 20.61
C ASN A 255 19.35 2.71 19.93
N PHE A 256 19.06 2.59 18.63
CA PHE A 256 19.35 1.37 17.89
C PHE A 256 20.77 1.42 17.37
N THR A 257 21.60 0.51 17.87
CA THR A 257 23.00 0.31 17.46
C THR A 257 23.15 -1.10 16.93
N THR A 258 23.79 -1.25 15.79
CA THR A 258 24.05 -2.56 15.17
C THR A 258 25.31 -2.45 14.32
N ASP A 259 25.80 -3.59 13.84
CA ASP A 259 26.69 -3.62 12.70
C ASP A 259 25.92 -3.11 11.46
N TRP A 260 26.18 -1.85 11.08
CA TRP A 260 25.48 -1.21 9.97
C TRP A 260 25.83 -1.83 8.62
N GLU A 261 27.05 -2.34 8.45
CA GLU A 261 27.46 -2.96 7.19
C GLU A 261 26.63 -4.24 6.96
N ARG A 262 26.59 -5.11 7.97
CA ARG A 262 25.73 -6.29 7.94
C ARG A 262 24.25 -5.96 7.79
N TYR A 263 23.76 -4.93 8.47
CA TYR A 263 22.37 -4.47 8.34
C TYR A 263 22.03 -4.04 6.91
N ILE A 264 22.95 -3.34 6.25
CA ILE A 264 22.79 -2.92 4.84
C ILE A 264 22.81 -4.14 3.92
N GLU A 265 23.72 -5.10 4.11
CA GLU A 265 23.79 -6.33 3.32
C GLU A 265 22.50 -7.15 3.43
N GLU A 266 21.99 -7.35 4.65
CA GLU A 266 20.73 -8.05 4.89
C GLU A 266 19.55 -7.32 4.19
N ALA A 267 19.51 -5.99 4.26
CA ALA A 267 18.49 -5.20 3.58
C ALA A 267 18.61 -5.22 2.04
N GLN A 268 19.83 -5.31 1.49
CA GLN A 268 20.07 -5.49 0.05
C GLN A 268 19.55 -6.85 -0.44
N GLU A 269 19.77 -7.91 0.34
CA GLU A 269 19.22 -9.23 0.02
C GLU A 269 17.68 -9.23 0.10
N GLU A 270 17.10 -8.59 1.12
CA GLU A 270 15.65 -8.39 1.22
C GLU A 270 15.08 -7.66 -0.01
N LEU A 271 15.76 -6.59 -0.47
CA LEU A 271 15.34 -5.83 -1.65
C LEU A 271 15.38 -6.72 -2.91
N ARG A 272 16.44 -7.51 -3.09
CA ARG A 272 16.57 -8.44 -4.22
C ARG A 272 15.41 -9.43 -4.26
N LEU A 273 15.12 -10.06 -3.12
CA LEU A 273 14.01 -11.02 -3.00
C LEU A 273 12.64 -10.36 -3.23
N ALA A 274 12.44 -9.14 -2.72
CA ALA A 274 11.21 -8.39 -2.93
C ALA A 274 11.01 -8.03 -4.41
N ALA A 275 12.06 -7.58 -5.10
CA ALA A 275 12.01 -7.24 -6.51
C ALA A 275 11.73 -8.45 -7.41
N GLU A 276 12.33 -9.61 -7.10
CA GLU A 276 12.03 -10.86 -7.79
C GLU A 276 10.56 -11.27 -7.61
N LEU A 277 10.04 -11.16 -6.39
CA LEU A 277 8.65 -11.49 -6.10
C LEU A 277 7.69 -10.53 -6.82
N ALA A 278 7.96 -9.22 -6.79
CA ALA A 278 7.16 -8.20 -7.47
C ALA A 278 7.13 -8.45 -8.99
N ARG A 279 8.27 -8.82 -9.58
CA ARG A 279 8.35 -9.21 -11.00
C ARG A 279 7.49 -10.44 -11.30
N ARG A 280 7.58 -11.50 -10.49
CA ARG A 280 6.77 -12.72 -10.66
C ARG A 280 5.27 -12.42 -10.56
N ASN A 281 4.87 -11.55 -9.63
CA ASN A 281 3.47 -11.15 -9.48
C ASN A 281 2.96 -10.39 -10.69
N ARG A 282 3.73 -9.42 -11.22
CA ARG A 282 3.39 -8.71 -12.47
C ARG A 282 3.25 -9.66 -13.65
N ASP A 283 4.13 -10.66 -13.77
CA ASP A 283 4.03 -11.67 -14.83
C ASP A 283 2.75 -12.53 -14.69
N LEU A 284 2.37 -12.90 -13.46
CA LEU A 284 1.15 -13.64 -13.19
C LEU A 284 -0.12 -12.81 -13.45
N GLU A 285 -0.12 -11.54 -13.07
CA GLU A 285 -1.21 -10.61 -13.35
C GLU A 285 -1.34 -10.35 -14.85
N GLY A 286 -0.22 -10.16 -15.56
CA GLY A 286 -0.21 -10.04 -17.01
C GLY A 286 -0.81 -11.27 -17.70
N ARG A 287 -0.47 -12.49 -17.24
CA ARG A 287 -1.08 -13.72 -17.76
C ARG A 287 -2.58 -13.82 -17.45
N ARG A 288 -3.01 -13.41 -16.25
CA ARG A 288 -4.44 -13.38 -15.90
C ARG A 288 -5.21 -12.39 -16.76
N GLN A 289 -4.66 -11.20 -16.99
CA GLN A 289 -5.28 -10.20 -17.85
C GLN A 289 -5.40 -10.71 -19.29
N GLN A 290 -4.32 -11.29 -19.85
CA GLN A 290 -4.36 -11.91 -21.17
C GLN A 290 -5.41 -13.02 -21.29
N GLN A 291 -5.55 -13.87 -20.26
CA GLN A 291 -6.59 -14.90 -20.23
C GLN A 291 -7.99 -14.29 -20.17
N GLN A 292 -8.18 -13.22 -19.40
CA GLN A 292 -9.46 -12.50 -19.35
C GLN A 292 -9.79 -11.85 -20.69
N ASP A 293 -8.83 -11.23 -21.35
CA ASP A 293 -9.00 -10.58 -22.65
C ASP A 293 -9.37 -11.61 -23.73
N LEU A 294 -8.65 -12.76 -23.78
CA LEU A 294 -8.99 -13.87 -24.68
C LEU A 294 -10.41 -14.40 -24.42
N PHE A 295 -10.80 -14.54 -23.15
CA PHE A 295 -12.14 -15.00 -22.80
C PHE A 295 -13.21 -13.96 -23.18
N GLN A 296 -12.95 -12.67 -22.98
CA GLN A 296 -13.85 -11.59 -23.41
C GLN A 296 -14.00 -11.55 -24.93
N GLU A 297 -12.90 -11.73 -25.67
CA GLU A 297 -12.90 -11.80 -27.13
C GLU A 297 -13.71 -13.00 -27.63
N GLN A 298 -13.50 -14.19 -27.05
CA GLN A 298 -14.30 -15.38 -27.37
C GLN A 298 -15.79 -15.15 -27.09
N ARG A 299 -16.14 -14.51 -25.96
CA ARG A 299 -17.55 -14.17 -25.66
C ARG A 299 -18.12 -13.17 -26.64
N ARG A 300 -17.32 -12.19 -27.08
CA ARG A 300 -17.74 -11.21 -28.09
C ARG A 300 -18.01 -11.90 -29.42
N GLN A 301 -17.10 -12.76 -29.88
CA GLN A 301 -17.27 -13.55 -31.10
C GLN A 301 -18.49 -14.46 -31.02
N ALA A 302 -18.69 -15.15 -29.89
CA ALA A 302 -19.87 -15.99 -29.67
C ALA A 302 -21.18 -15.17 -29.72
N ARG A 303 -21.20 -13.97 -29.12
CA ARG A 303 -22.36 -13.06 -29.17
C ARG A 303 -22.64 -12.58 -30.59
N GLU A 304 -21.61 -12.19 -31.34
CA GLU A 304 -21.75 -11.77 -32.74
C GLU A 304 -22.31 -12.91 -33.60
N ALA A 305 -21.79 -14.13 -33.44
CA ALA A 305 -22.34 -15.32 -34.10
C ALA A 305 -23.80 -15.60 -33.68
N GLY A 306 -24.13 -15.46 -32.40
CA GLY A 306 -25.49 -15.61 -31.89
C GLY A 306 -26.47 -14.57 -32.45
N ARG A 307 -26.03 -13.32 -32.65
CA ARG A 307 -26.83 -12.27 -33.31
C ARG A 307 -27.11 -12.61 -34.77
N LEU A 308 -26.10 -13.04 -35.52
CA LEU A 308 -26.27 -13.49 -36.90
C LEU A 308 -27.25 -14.66 -36.99
N ALA A 309 -27.13 -15.64 -36.08
CA ALA A 309 -28.07 -16.75 -35.99
C ALA A 309 -29.50 -16.28 -35.67
N LEU A 310 -29.67 -15.29 -34.78
CA LEU A 310 -30.98 -14.70 -34.48
C LEU A 310 -31.58 -13.95 -35.68
N GLU A 311 -30.77 -13.25 -36.47
CA GLU A 311 -31.22 -12.59 -37.70
C GLU A 311 -31.67 -13.60 -38.75
N GLU A 312 -30.94 -14.69 -38.95
CA GLU A 312 -31.35 -15.78 -39.83
C GLU A 312 -32.60 -16.50 -39.31
N LEU A 313 -32.72 -16.67 -37.99
CA LEU A 313 -33.93 -17.19 -37.36
C LEU A 313 -35.14 -16.30 -37.67
N ARG A 314 -34.99 -14.96 -37.56
CA ARG A 314 -36.03 -13.99 -37.94
C ARG A 314 -36.44 -14.13 -39.41
N ARG A 315 -35.48 -14.34 -40.32
CA ARG A 315 -35.77 -14.55 -41.76
C ARG A 315 -36.51 -15.86 -42.01
N LEU A 316 -36.17 -16.92 -41.29
CA LEU A 316 -36.79 -18.23 -41.43
C LEU A 316 -38.26 -18.21 -40.97
N VAL A 317 -38.55 -17.60 -39.82
CA VAL A 317 -39.90 -17.60 -39.23
C VAL A 317 -40.92 -16.75 -39.99
N VAL A 318 -40.46 -15.82 -40.85
CA VAL A 318 -41.33 -14.99 -41.70
C VAL A 318 -41.77 -15.71 -42.98
N ARG A 319 -41.19 -16.88 -43.31
CA ARG A 319 -41.56 -17.63 -44.52
C ARG A 319 -42.99 -18.16 -44.45
N PRO A 320 -43.80 -18.07 -45.53
CA PRO A 320 -45.19 -18.53 -45.55
C PRO A 320 -45.36 -20.02 -45.20
N ASP A 321 -44.33 -20.81 -45.50
CA ASP A 321 -44.38 -22.28 -45.42
C ASP A 321 -43.82 -22.81 -44.07
N PHE A 322 -43.40 -21.92 -43.16
CA PHE A 322 -42.98 -22.30 -41.82
C PHE A 322 -44.22 -22.60 -40.96
N PRO A 323 -44.32 -23.76 -40.28
CA PRO A 323 -43.23 -24.65 -39.84
C PRO A 323 -43.01 -25.96 -40.64
N ALA A 324 -43.71 -26.19 -41.76
CA ALA A 324 -43.76 -27.52 -42.41
C ALA A 324 -42.39 -28.01 -42.94
N ASP A 325 -41.58 -27.12 -43.53
CA ASP A 325 -40.31 -27.49 -44.21
C ASP A 325 -39.05 -26.87 -43.57
N GLY A 326 -39.07 -26.53 -42.28
CA GLY A 326 -37.97 -25.78 -41.66
C GLY A 326 -37.70 -26.04 -40.17
N LEU A 327 -38.32 -27.05 -39.55
CA LEU A 327 -38.21 -27.26 -38.10
C LEU A 327 -36.78 -27.59 -37.64
N ASP A 328 -36.09 -28.47 -38.36
CA ASP A 328 -34.70 -28.84 -38.02
C ASP A 328 -33.75 -27.63 -38.17
N GLN A 329 -33.95 -26.84 -39.23
CA GLN A 329 -33.20 -25.59 -39.45
C GLN A 329 -33.49 -24.57 -38.34
N PHE A 330 -34.75 -24.45 -37.91
CA PHE A 330 -35.16 -23.60 -36.80
C PHE A 330 -34.48 -24.02 -35.48
N HIS A 331 -34.48 -25.32 -35.14
CA HIS A 331 -33.80 -25.81 -33.94
C HIS A 331 -32.27 -25.60 -33.99
N ALA A 332 -31.66 -25.78 -35.17
CA ALA A 332 -30.23 -25.54 -35.36
C ALA A 332 -29.87 -24.06 -35.12
N LEU A 333 -30.56 -23.14 -35.82
CA LEU A 333 -30.35 -21.70 -35.69
C LEU A 333 -30.67 -21.20 -34.27
N LEU A 334 -31.71 -21.75 -33.64
CA LEU A 334 -32.04 -21.46 -32.25
C LEU A 334 -30.93 -21.94 -31.29
N GLY A 335 -30.35 -23.12 -31.55
CA GLY A 335 -29.20 -23.62 -30.80
C GLY A 335 -27.98 -22.70 -30.90
N ASP A 336 -27.68 -22.18 -32.09
CA ASP A 336 -26.60 -21.21 -32.31
C ASP A 336 -26.88 -19.86 -31.61
N ALA A 337 -28.10 -19.34 -31.72
CA ALA A 337 -28.51 -18.11 -31.06
C ALA A 337 -28.42 -18.25 -29.52
N ILE A 338 -28.87 -19.38 -28.96
CA ILE A 338 -28.75 -19.67 -27.51
C ILE A 338 -27.30 -19.74 -27.07
N ARG A 339 -26.42 -20.40 -27.85
CA ARG A 339 -24.98 -20.49 -27.53
C ARG A 339 -24.32 -19.11 -27.46
N GLY A 340 -24.70 -18.19 -28.34
CA GLY A 340 -24.10 -16.85 -28.41
C GLY A 340 -24.71 -15.81 -27.46
N LEU A 341 -26.05 -15.74 -27.39
CA LEU A 341 -26.79 -14.71 -26.66
C LEU A 341 -27.22 -15.15 -25.26
N GLY A 342 -27.36 -16.45 -25.04
CA GLY A 342 -27.95 -17.04 -23.85
C GLY A 342 -29.47 -17.19 -23.93
N THR A 343 -30.04 -18.00 -23.04
CA THR A 343 -31.48 -18.34 -23.04
C THR A 343 -32.39 -17.24 -22.50
N SER A 344 -31.81 -16.19 -21.93
CA SER A 344 -32.52 -15.07 -21.32
C SER A 344 -32.49 -13.80 -22.19
N ASP A 345 -31.92 -13.88 -23.39
CA ASP A 345 -31.83 -12.71 -24.27
C ASP A 345 -33.23 -12.24 -24.70
N PRO A 346 -33.59 -10.97 -24.49
CA PRO A 346 -34.94 -10.48 -24.71
C PRO A 346 -35.33 -10.46 -26.20
N GLU A 347 -34.38 -10.22 -27.10
CA GLU A 347 -34.64 -10.27 -28.53
C GLU A 347 -34.92 -11.70 -28.99
N LEU A 348 -34.13 -12.65 -28.48
CA LEU A 348 -34.37 -14.08 -28.73
C LEU A 348 -35.75 -14.52 -28.22
N ILE A 349 -36.08 -14.16 -26.98
CA ILE A 349 -37.38 -14.45 -26.37
C ILE A 349 -38.51 -13.89 -27.25
N GLY A 350 -38.41 -12.63 -27.69
CA GLY A 350 -39.41 -11.99 -28.54
C GLY A 350 -39.65 -12.72 -29.86
N VAL A 351 -38.58 -13.14 -30.55
CA VAL A 351 -38.67 -13.86 -31.83
C VAL A 351 -39.27 -15.25 -31.67
N VAL A 352 -38.89 -15.97 -30.62
CA VAL A 352 -39.25 -17.38 -30.43
C VAL A 352 -40.62 -17.56 -29.76
N ARG A 353 -41.13 -16.51 -29.11
CA ARG A 353 -42.36 -16.54 -28.32
C ARG A 353 -43.60 -17.12 -29.02
N PRO A 354 -43.90 -16.78 -30.29
CA PRO A 354 -45.06 -17.36 -31.00
C PRO A 354 -44.94 -18.87 -31.26
N TYR A 355 -43.71 -19.40 -31.18
CA TYR A 355 -43.36 -20.77 -31.56
C TYR A 355 -43.06 -21.65 -30.34
N ARG A 356 -43.56 -21.29 -29.15
CA ARG A 356 -43.31 -21.99 -27.88
C ARG A 356 -43.57 -23.50 -27.96
N ASP A 357 -44.62 -23.91 -28.66
CA ASP A 357 -45.04 -25.31 -28.75
C ASP A 357 -44.11 -26.16 -29.65
N LEU A 358 -43.30 -25.50 -30.49
CA LEU A 358 -42.27 -26.12 -31.31
C LEU A 358 -40.97 -26.37 -30.53
N LEU A 359 -40.84 -25.84 -29.31
CA LEU A 359 -39.65 -25.98 -28.45
C LEU A 359 -39.66 -27.29 -27.65
N ASN A 360 -39.55 -28.41 -28.36
CA ASN A 360 -39.46 -29.73 -27.77
C ASN A 360 -37.99 -30.14 -27.57
N GLY A 361 -37.67 -30.77 -26.44
CA GLY A 361 -36.29 -31.15 -26.11
C GLY A 361 -35.81 -30.67 -24.74
N LYS A 362 -34.73 -31.27 -24.25
CA LYS A 362 -34.11 -30.92 -22.95
C LYS A 362 -33.26 -29.66 -23.08
N GLU A 363 -32.64 -29.46 -24.24
CA GLU A 363 -31.83 -28.32 -24.64
C GLU A 363 -32.59 -26.99 -24.57
N PHE A 364 -33.89 -26.97 -24.86
CA PHE A 364 -34.72 -25.75 -24.80
C PHE A 364 -35.44 -25.57 -23.46
N ARG A 365 -35.19 -26.42 -22.44
CA ARG A 365 -35.87 -26.34 -21.14
C ARG A 365 -35.65 -24.99 -20.45
N ALA A 366 -34.44 -24.45 -20.51
CA ALA A 366 -34.12 -23.15 -19.92
C ALA A 366 -34.82 -21.99 -20.66
N LEU A 367 -34.79 -22.00 -22.00
CA LEU A 367 -35.49 -21.00 -22.80
C LEU A 367 -37.01 -21.02 -22.56
N ARG A 368 -37.63 -22.21 -22.47
CA ARG A 368 -39.05 -22.35 -22.12
C ARG A 368 -39.39 -21.72 -20.77
N ARG A 369 -38.55 -21.91 -19.75
CA ARG A 369 -38.74 -21.25 -18.45
C ARG A 369 -38.67 -19.72 -18.57
N HIS A 370 -37.73 -19.18 -19.36
CA HIS A 370 -37.65 -17.73 -19.57
C HIS A 370 -38.84 -17.19 -20.36
N LEU A 371 -39.35 -17.94 -21.34
CA LEU A 371 -40.59 -17.61 -22.04
C LEU A 371 -41.78 -17.57 -21.08
N ASP A 372 -41.94 -18.61 -20.25
CA ASP A 372 -43.03 -18.67 -19.25
C ASP A 372 -42.93 -17.50 -18.25
N LEU A 373 -41.72 -17.14 -17.83
CA LEU A 373 -41.49 -15.96 -16.99
C LEU A 373 -41.84 -14.65 -17.70
N ALA A 374 -41.50 -14.51 -18.99
CA ALA A 374 -41.87 -13.34 -19.78
C ALA A 374 -43.40 -13.21 -19.93
N TYR A 375 -44.10 -14.33 -20.20
CA TYR A 375 -45.57 -14.36 -20.21
C TYR A 375 -46.17 -13.96 -18.85
N GLN A 376 -45.60 -14.46 -17.75
CA GLN A 376 -46.05 -14.08 -16.40
C GLN A 376 -45.78 -12.61 -16.09
N ALA A 377 -44.64 -12.07 -16.55
CA ALA A 377 -44.28 -10.67 -16.35
C ALA A 377 -45.24 -9.75 -17.10
N GLU A 378 -45.60 -10.08 -18.34
CA GLU A 378 -46.58 -9.30 -19.10
C GLU A 378 -47.99 -9.39 -18.50
N ALA A 379 -48.44 -10.58 -18.12
CA ALA A 379 -49.73 -10.74 -17.44
C ALA A 379 -49.77 -9.95 -16.10
N ARG A 380 -48.64 -9.87 -15.39
CA ARG A 380 -48.51 -9.03 -14.19
C ARG A 380 -48.54 -7.54 -14.54
N ALA A 381 -47.84 -7.12 -15.60
CA ALA A 381 -47.82 -5.74 -16.05
C ALA A 381 -49.21 -5.26 -16.53
N GLU A 382 -49.95 -6.10 -17.26
CA GLU A 382 -51.34 -5.84 -17.65
C GLU A 382 -52.25 -5.72 -16.41
N GLY A 383 -52.09 -6.65 -15.44
CA GLY A 383 -52.81 -6.58 -14.17
C GLY A 383 -52.47 -5.34 -13.35
N GLU A 384 -51.20 -4.93 -13.32
CA GLU A 384 -50.75 -3.70 -12.66
C GLU A 384 -51.31 -2.46 -13.37
N GLN A 385 -51.29 -2.42 -14.70
CA GLN A 385 -51.85 -1.31 -15.47
C GLN A 385 -53.36 -1.18 -15.24
N ALA A 386 -54.10 -2.29 -15.23
CA ALA A 386 -55.52 -2.28 -14.89
C ALA A 386 -55.78 -1.75 -13.47
N LEU A 387 -54.92 -2.11 -12.50
CA LEU A 387 -54.97 -1.55 -11.15
C LEU A 387 -54.61 -0.05 -11.12
N ARG A 388 -53.62 0.40 -11.90
CA ARG A 388 -53.28 1.83 -12.00
C ARG A 388 -54.46 2.63 -12.55
N ASP A 389 -55.16 2.09 -13.53
CA ASP A 389 -56.38 2.71 -14.07
C ASP A 389 -57.52 2.71 -13.05
N GLU A 390 -57.69 1.63 -12.28
CA GLU A 390 -58.67 1.52 -11.19
C GLU A 390 -58.40 2.54 -10.05
N PHE A 391 -57.14 2.81 -9.73
CA PHE A 391 -56.70 3.67 -8.62
C PHE A 391 -56.06 4.99 -9.06
N ARG A 392 -56.38 5.47 -10.27
CA ARG A 392 -55.78 6.69 -10.85
C ARG A 392 -55.98 7.94 -9.99
N ASP A 393 -57.15 8.07 -9.39
CA ASP A 393 -57.51 9.12 -8.44
C ASP A 393 -56.56 9.17 -7.23
N LEU A 394 -56.25 7.98 -6.69
CA LEU A 394 -55.39 7.84 -5.54
C LEU A 394 -53.92 8.14 -5.88
N ILE A 395 -53.42 7.62 -7.01
CA ILE A 395 -52.05 7.89 -7.47
C ILE A 395 -51.81 9.41 -7.60
N ALA A 396 -52.77 10.13 -8.19
CA ALA A 396 -52.70 11.59 -8.29
C ALA A 396 -52.65 12.29 -6.92
N GLN A 397 -53.31 11.72 -5.90
CA GLN A 397 -53.30 12.27 -4.54
C GLN A 397 -52.01 11.93 -3.79
N THR A 398 -51.38 10.78 -4.05
CA THR A 398 -50.16 10.33 -3.36
C THR A 398 -48.86 10.73 -4.03
N HIS A 399 -48.94 11.27 -5.25
CA HIS A 399 -47.77 11.67 -6.02
C HIS A 399 -46.85 12.61 -5.24
N GLY A 400 -45.57 12.23 -5.15
CA GLY A 400 -44.53 13.01 -4.48
C GLY A 400 -44.54 12.96 -2.95
N MET A 401 -45.47 12.21 -2.32
CA MET A 401 -45.50 12.08 -0.86
C MET A 401 -44.31 11.29 -0.32
N ARG A 402 -43.79 11.71 0.84
CA ARG A 402 -42.84 10.93 1.64
C ARG A 402 -43.59 10.04 2.61
N VAL A 403 -43.47 8.73 2.41
CA VAL A 403 -44.26 7.71 3.09
C VAL A 403 -43.35 6.87 3.98
N LEU A 404 -43.74 6.73 5.25
CA LEU A 404 -43.10 5.82 6.19
C LEU A 404 -43.97 4.59 6.42
N MET A 405 -43.47 3.42 6.02
CA MET A 405 -44.15 2.14 6.17
C MET A 405 -43.49 1.32 7.29
N ILE A 406 -44.28 0.87 8.26
CA ILE A 406 -43.79 0.21 9.48
C ILE A 406 -44.39 -1.19 9.59
N GLY A 407 -43.52 -2.19 9.74
CA GLY A 407 -43.90 -3.59 9.94
C GLY A 407 -43.56 -4.49 8.77
N GLY A 408 -43.55 -5.80 9.01
CA GLY A 408 -43.16 -6.82 8.04
C GLY A 408 -41.66 -6.80 7.75
N ALA A 409 -41.17 -7.80 7.01
CA ALA A 409 -39.79 -7.79 6.51
C ALA A 409 -39.71 -6.88 5.28
N ALA A 410 -38.92 -5.81 5.35
CA ALA A 410 -38.72 -4.88 4.25
C ALA A 410 -38.08 -5.60 3.05
N ARG A 411 -38.90 -5.90 2.05
CA ARG A 411 -38.43 -6.44 0.77
C ARG A 411 -38.27 -5.28 -0.19
N GLU A 412 -37.03 -5.02 -0.58
CA GLU A 412 -36.69 -3.89 -1.45
C GLU A 412 -37.47 -3.91 -2.78
N GLU A 413 -37.73 -5.10 -3.34
CA GLU A 413 -38.57 -5.26 -4.53
C GLU A 413 -40.02 -4.76 -4.30
N SER A 414 -40.64 -5.15 -3.18
CA SER A 414 -42.00 -4.72 -2.84
C SER A 414 -42.05 -3.24 -2.48
N ARG A 415 -41.02 -2.71 -1.80
CA ARG A 415 -40.89 -1.27 -1.51
C ARG A 415 -40.88 -0.47 -2.82
N ARG A 416 -39.98 -0.81 -3.74
CA ARG A 416 -39.88 -0.15 -5.05
C ARG A 416 -41.16 -0.28 -5.86
N ALA A 417 -41.79 -1.46 -5.84
CA ALA A 417 -43.06 -1.66 -6.54
C ALA A 417 -44.16 -0.75 -6.01
N LEU A 418 -44.30 -0.60 -4.69
CA LEU A 418 -45.28 0.31 -4.08
C LEU A 418 -44.93 1.78 -4.35
N GLU A 419 -43.66 2.16 -4.18
CA GLU A 419 -43.13 3.51 -4.47
C GLU A 419 -43.41 3.93 -5.92
N GLN A 420 -43.13 3.05 -6.88
CA GLN A 420 -43.38 3.28 -8.30
C GLN A 420 -44.87 3.22 -8.66
N PHE A 421 -45.66 2.37 -7.98
CA PHE A 421 -47.10 2.25 -8.25
C PHE A 421 -47.88 3.51 -7.85
N PHE A 422 -47.63 4.01 -6.64
CA PHE A 422 -48.31 5.18 -6.10
C PHE A 422 -47.60 6.50 -6.40
N GLU A 423 -46.46 6.44 -7.11
CA GLU A 423 -45.60 7.56 -7.46
C GLU A 423 -45.19 8.38 -6.23
N PHE A 424 -44.88 7.70 -5.12
CA PHE A 424 -44.35 8.34 -3.92
C PHE A 424 -43.02 9.04 -4.21
N GLY A 425 -42.77 10.16 -3.54
CA GLY A 425 -41.47 10.84 -3.63
C GLY A 425 -40.38 10.04 -2.92
N GLU A 426 -40.73 9.38 -1.83
CA GLU A 426 -39.86 8.46 -1.09
C GLU A 426 -40.73 7.51 -0.26
N LEU A 427 -40.45 6.20 -0.33
CA LEU A 427 -41.03 5.20 0.56
C LEU A 427 -39.95 4.59 1.46
N GLU A 428 -39.91 5.01 2.72
CA GLU A 428 -39.08 4.37 3.75
C GLU A 428 -39.84 3.19 4.35
N TRP A 429 -39.26 1.99 4.33
CA TRP A 429 -39.88 0.80 4.90
C TRP A 429 -39.04 0.23 6.05
N GLU A 430 -39.55 0.39 7.27
CA GLU A 430 -38.89 -0.02 8.50
C GLU A 430 -39.42 -1.37 8.99
N SER A 431 -38.52 -2.37 8.99
CA SER A 431 -38.83 -3.70 9.50
C SER A 431 -38.98 -3.66 11.02
N HIS A 432 -40.15 -4.07 11.52
CA HIS A 432 -40.40 -4.15 12.95
C HIS A 432 -40.10 -5.56 13.47
N GLU A 433 -38.82 -5.91 13.58
CA GLU A 433 -38.37 -7.14 14.23
C GLU A 433 -38.21 -6.91 15.75
N GLY A 434 -39.35 -6.82 16.43
CA GLY A 434 -39.43 -6.79 17.89
C GLY A 434 -39.35 -5.41 18.55
N THR A 435 -39.69 -5.40 19.85
CA THR A 435 -39.72 -4.22 20.73
C THR A 435 -38.33 -3.66 21.00
N ARG A 436 -37.70 -3.01 20.01
CA ARG A 436 -36.53 -2.16 20.24
C ARG A 436 -37.02 -0.73 20.55
N PRO A 437 -37.01 -0.27 21.81
CA PRO A 437 -37.51 1.05 22.17
C PRO A 437 -36.78 2.20 21.47
N ALA A 438 -35.51 1.98 21.12
CA ALA A 438 -34.69 2.94 20.37
C ALA A 438 -35.21 3.18 18.94
N LEU A 439 -35.71 2.15 18.26
CA LEU A 439 -36.28 2.29 16.91
C LEU A 439 -37.56 3.14 16.97
N LEU A 440 -38.42 2.89 17.95
CA LEU A 440 -39.63 3.70 18.16
C LEU A 440 -39.31 5.16 18.43
N LYS A 441 -38.29 5.44 19.24
CA LYS A 441 -37.87 6.82 19.51
C LYS A 441 -37.37 7.51 18.24
N SER A 442 -36.58 6.82 17.41
CA SER A 442 -36.13 7.34 16.11
C SER A 442 -37.29 7.60 15.14
N LEU A 443 -38.29 6.71 15.08
CA LEU A 443 -39.51 6.90 14.29
C LEU A 443 -40.30 8.12 14.79
N GLU A 444 -40.45 8.27 16.11
CA GLU A 444 -41.10 9.44 16.70
C GLU A 444 -40.37 10.74 16.36
N GLU A 445 -39.03 10.75 16.41
CA GLU A 445 -38.21 11.91 16.03
C GLU A 445 -38.37 12.26 14.55
N ARG A 446 -38.41 11.27 13.64
CA ARG A 446 -38.67 11.49 12.21
C ARG A 446 -40.05 12.12 11.95
N ILE A 447 -41.09 11.63 12.62
CA ILE A 447 -42.45 12.18 12.53
C ILE A 447 -42.48 13.62 13.06
N ARG A 448 -41.83 13.90 14.19
CA ARG A 448 -41.75 15.25 14.77
C ARG A 448 -41.03 16.25 13.88
N ASN A 449 -39.99 15.81 13.18
CA ASN A 449 -39.21 16.65 12.28
C ASN A 449 -39.94 16.93 10.94
N ARG A 450 -41.21 16.49 10.80
CA ARG A 450 -42.09 16.71 9.63
C ARG A 450 -41.47 16.27 8.30
N GLY A 451 -40.68 15.20 8.33
CA GLY A 451 -40.11 14.62 7.12
C GLY A 451 -41.08 13.76 6.32
N MET A 452 -42.27 13.45 6.85
CA MET A 452 -43.20 12.46 6.28
C MET A 452 -44.59 13.07 6.07
N ASP A 453 -45.20 12.75 4.94
CA ASP A 453 -46.56 13.16 4.57
C ASP A 453 -47.59 12.09 4.96
N LEU A 454 -47.17 10.84 5.11
CA LEU A 454 -48.04 9.70 5.38
C LEU A 454 -47.30 8.61 6.18
N VAL A 455 -48.00 8.01 7.16
CA VAL A 455 -47.50 6.83 7.88
C VAL A 455 -48.44 5.65 7.64
N LEU A 456 -47.88 4.55 7.13
CA LEU A 456 -48.55 3.26 6.94
C LEU A 456 -48.06 2.25 7.97
N VAL A 457 -48.98 1.61 8.69
CA VAL A 457 -48.62 0.58 9.69
C VAL A 457 -49.23 -0.75 9.29
N LEU A 458 -48.39 -1.76 9.06
CA LEU A 458 -48.85 -3.11 8.75
C LEU A 458 -49.30 -3.83 10.03
N LYS A 459 -50.61 -3.91 10.23
CA LYS A 459 -51.20 -4.38 11.50
C LYS A 459 -50.79 -5.80 11.89
N GLU A 460 -50.66 -6.70 10.91
CA GLU A 460 -50.32 -8.11 11.15
C GLU A 460 -48.90 -8.31 11.71
N PHE A 461 -48.01 -7.34 11.50
CA PHE A 461 -46.59 -7.47 11.85
C PHE A 461 -46.15 -6.57 12.99
N VAL A 462 -47.06 -5.80 13.56
CA VAL A 462 -46.74 -4.78 14.56
C VAL A 462 -47.66 -4.92 15.76
N GLY A 463 -47.07 -5.10 16.95
CA GLY A 463 -47.84 -5.20 18.20
C GLY A 463 -48.57 -3.89 18.54
N HIS A 464 -49.62 -3.98 19.36
CA HIS A 464 -50.50 -2.86 19.73
C HIS A 464 -49.78 -1.61 20.28
N ILE A 465 -48.55 -1.76 20.78
CA ILE A 465 -47.73 -0.68 21.33
C ILE A 465 -47.39 0.38 20.28
N VAL A 466 -47.04 -0.03 19.05
CA VAL A 466 -46.56 0.91 18.03
C VAL A 466 -47.70 1.79 17.51
N PRO A 467 -48.87 1.27 17.09
CA PRO A 467 -50.01 2.12 16.74
C PRO A 467 -50.46 3.00 17.91
N GLY A 468 -50.43 2.49 19.15
CA GLY A 468 -50.81 3.23 20.35
C GLY A 468 -49.93 4.45 20.63
N ARG A 469 -48.66 4.44 20.21
CA ARG A 469 -47.73 5.57 20.36
C ARG A 469 -47.70 6.47 19.13
N LEU A 470 -47.66 5.90 17.93
CA LEU A 470 -47.50 6.68 16.71
C LEU A 470 -48.79 7.40 16.30
N ARG A 471 -49.96 6.80 16.51
CA ARG A 471 -51.22 7.42 16.07
C ARG A 471 -51.51 8.76 16.76
N PRO A 472 -51.42 8.91 18.09
CA PRO A 472 -51.60 10.22 18.73
C PRO A 472 -50.56 11.24 18.27
N LEU A 473 -49.33 10.80 18.00
CA LEU A 473 -48.27 11.67 17.52
C LEU A 473 -48.57 12.17 16.09
N CYS A 474 -48.91 11.27 15.16
CA CYS A 474 -49.29 11.63 13.81
C CYS A 474 -50.51 12.57 13.79
N GLU A 475 -51.52 12.31 14.64
CA GLU A 475 -52.68 13.20 14.80
C GLU A 475 -52.29 14.59 15.31
N GLN A 476 -51.38 14.68 16.28
CA GLN A 476 -50.84 15.95 16.79
C GLN A 476 -50.16 16.78 15.69
N TYR A 477 -49.47 16.13 14.74
CA TYR A 477 -48.77 16.80 13.64
C TYR A 477 -49.59 16.91 12.35
N GLY A 478 -50.84 16.42 12.33
CA GLY A 478 -51.70 16.43 11.15
C GLY A 478 -51.26 15.47 10.04
N ILE A 479 -50.46 14.45 10.36
CA ILE A 479 -49.99 13.44 9.41
C ILE A 479 -50.98 12.26 9.42
N PRO A 480 -51.58 11.86 8.29
CA PRO A 480 -52.42 10.67 8.23
C PRO A 480 -51.64 9.42 8.65
N CYS A 481 -52.18 8.66 9.61
CA CYS A 481 -51.64 7.38 10.05
C CYS A 481 -52.66 6.28 9.75
N LEU A 482 -52.39 5.47 8.72
CA LEU A 482 -53.31 4.45 8.22
C LEU A 482 -52.83 3.04 8.57
N MET A 483 -53.77 2.18 8.95
CA MET A 483 -53.49 0.78 9.29
C MET A 483 -53.80 -0.11 8.09
N VAL A 484 -52.81 -0.81 7.56
CA VAL A 484 -53.02 -1.81 6.51
C VAL A 484 -53.36 -3.14 7.19
N GLU A 485 -54.60 -3.57 7.02
CA GLU A 485 -55.18 -4.68 7.80
C GLU A 485 -54.72 -6.06 7.34
N LYS A 486 -54.46 -6.26 6.04
CA LYS A 486 -54.15 -7.58 5.45
C LYS A 486 -53.02 -7.46 4.42
N GLY A 487 -51.83 -7.96 4.74
CA GLY A 487 -50.69 -7.95 3.84
C GLY A 487 -50.24 -6.56 3.36
N TYR A 488 -49.39 -6.54 2.33
CA TYR A 488 -48.79 -5.32 1.76
C TYR A 488 -48.79 -5.31 0.23
N GLY A 489 -49.70 -6.08 -0.39
CA GLY A 489 -49.88 -6.03 -1.84
C GLY A 489 -50.43 -4.69 -2.28
N THR A 490 -50.11 -4.28 -3.51
CA THR A 490 -50.48 -2.99 -4.09
C THR A 490 -51.97 -2.68 -3.94
N ARG A 491 -52.85 -3.66 -4.18
CA ARG A 491 -54.30 -3.48 -4.04
C ARG A 491 -54.73 -3.20 -2.59
N GLN A 492 -54.20 -3.95 -1.62
CA GLN A 492 -54.57 -3.78 -0.21
C GLN A 492 -54.08 -2.42 0.34
N VAL A 493 -52.89 -2.00 -0.08
CA VAL A 493 -52.38 -0.67 0.24
C VAL A 493 -53.25 0.41 -0.42
N ALA A 494 -53.63 0.23 -1.69
CA ALA A 494 -54.51 1.17 -2.41
C ALA A 494 -55.89 1.33 -1.74
N GLU A 495 -56.52 0.22 -1.35
CA GLU A 495 -57.81 0.23 -0.64
C GLU A 495 -57.71 0.97 0.70
N THR A 496 -56.61 0.74 1.44
CA THR A 496 -56.35 1.41 2.72
C THR A 496 -56.16 2.91 2.53
N LEU A 497 -55.36 3.31 1.54
CA LEU A 497 -55.09 4.69 1.19
C LEU A 497 -56.36 5.41 0.74
N ARG A 498 -57.14 4.80 -0.17
CA ARG A 498 -58.40 5.34 -0.67
C ARG A 498 -59.38 5.58 0.48
N ALA A 499 -59.55 4.62 1.39
CA ALA A 499 -60.43 4.78 2.55
C ALA A 499 -59.97 5.87 3.53
N GLY A 500 -58.66 6.09 3.66
CA GLY A 500 -58.08 7.05 4.61
C GLY A 500 -57.93 8.48 4.09
N LEU A 501 -57.55 8.64 2.82
CA LEU A 501 -57.20 9.92 2.21
C LEU A 501 -58.33 10.52 1.39
N ILE A 502 -59.12 9.68 0.73
CA ILE A 502 -60.31 10.09 0.00
C ILE A 502 -61.48 9.92 0.97
N LYS A 503 -61.65 10.88 1.89
CA LYS A 503 -62.87 10.93 2.70
C LYS A 503 -64.04 10.99 1.70
N PRO A 504 -64.98 10.03 1.72
CA PRO A 504 -66.23 10.23 0.99
C PRO A 504 -66.81 11.53 1.51
N ALA A 505 -67.17 12.45 0.60
CA ALA A 505 -67.89 13.66 0.97
C ALA A 505 -68.99 13.22 1.92
N ARG A 506 -68.88 13.60 3.20
CA ARG A 506 -69.95 13.30 4.15
C ARG A 506 -71.16 13.98 3.54
N ASP A 507 -72.13 13.19 3.10
CA ASP A 507 -73.49 13.67 2.90
C ASP A 507 -73.90 14.26 4.25
N ASP A 508 -73.67 15.57 4.42
CA ASP A 508 -74.04 16.37 5.59
C ASP A 508 -75.57 16.55 5.66
N GLY A 509 -76.31 15.51 5.26
CA GLY A 509 -77.74 15.44 5.06
C GLY A 509 -78.41 14.45 6.01
N THR A 510 -78.12 14.50 7.31
CA THR A 510 -79.09 14.00 8.31
C THR A 510 -78.97 14.77 9.62
N THR A 511 -79.67 15.89 9.64
CA THR A 511 -80.11 16.68 10.78
C THR A 511 -80.74 15.78 11.85
N GLY A 512 -79.94 15.33 12.81
CA GLY A 512 -80.42 14.72 14.05
C GLY A 512 -80.97 15.81 14.97
N GLN A 513 -82.29 15.96 14.99
CA GLN A 513 -83.04 16.65 16.04
C GLN A 513 -82.57 16.18 17.42
N LYS A 514 -82.18 17.15 18.26
CA LYS A 514 -82.09 17.00 19.71
C LYS A 514 -83.44 16.49 20.25
N ARG A 515 -83.42 15.40 21.02
CA ARG A 515 -84.40 15.15 22.07
C ARG A 515 -83.65 15.06 23.39
N GLU A 516 -83.90 16.06 24.23
CA GLU A 516 -83.76 15.97 25.69
C GLU A 516 -84.74 14.91 26.20
N ILE A 517 -84.26 13.97 27.01
CA ILE A 517 -84.61 13.71 28.42
C ILE A 517 -83.45 12.91 29.02
#